data_AF-A0A0C1L1T0-F1
#
_entry.id   AF-A0A0C1L1T0-F1
#
_cell.length_a   1.000
_cell.length_b   1.000
_cell.length_c   1.000
_cell.angle_alpha   90.00
_cell.angle_beta   90.00
_cell.angle_gamma   90.00
#
_symmetry.space_group_name_H-M   'P 1'
#
loop_
_entity.id
_entity.type
_entity.pdbx_description
1 polymer ?
#
loop_
_entity_poly.entity_id
_entity_poly.type
_entity_poly.pdbx_seq_one_letter_code
_entity_poly.pdbx_strand_id
1 'polypeptide(L)'
;MENHISKETISDLVKLGLYQVVGGLVGILIMFWNLKVDLIFGLSGLAYLLVFLFYGYSIYCGSLCLKADSKALERSLWNQIFQLFNFAIFGFSFQYVSGASLNVGLDLTNSVKLSFSAGTSQFEFFLSESDGRLFLNLNLIAFALIKWIDRLMKQVKEEKLIREMASFNGSYDTAELSQNETP
;
A
#
# COMPACT_ATOMS: atom_id res chain seq x y z
N MET A 1 19.82 -4.90 -3.45
CA MET A 1 19.06 -4.84 -4.72
C MET A 1 19.45 -3.63 -5.58
N GLU A 2 20.25 -2.68 -5.03
CA GLU A 2 20.73 -1.46 -5.72
C GLU A 2 21.43 -1.69 -7.07
N ASN A 3 21.99 -2.88 -7.35
CA ASN A 3 22.73 -3.11 -8.60
C ASN A 3 21.92 -3.79 -9.72
N HIS A 4 20.62 -4.06 -9.55
CA HIS A 4 19.86 -4.93 -10.46
C HIS A 4 18.62 -4.29 -11.13
N ILE A 5 18.28 -3.04 -10.80
CA ILE A 5 17.03 -2.41 -11.24
C ILE A 5 17.34 -1.12 -12.02
N SER A 6 16.56 -0.82 -13.06
CA SER A 6 16.70 0.40 -13.85
C SER A 6 16.45 1.66 -13.02
N LYS A 7 17.07 2.78 -13.42
CA LYS A 7 16.89 4.08 -12.73
C LYS A 7 15.44 4.55 -12.74
N GLU A 8 14.70 4.23 -13.80
CA GLU A 8 13.27 4.56 -13.94
C GLU A 8 12.43 3.81 -12.91
N THR A 9 12.59 2.49 -12.82
CA THR A 9 11.90 1.65 -11.83
C THR A 9 12.23 2.07 -10.40
N ILE A 10 13.48 2.46 -10.11
CA ILE A 10 13.86 3.03 -8.81
C ILE A 10 13.14 4.34 -8.54
N SER A 11 13.05 5.24 -9.54
CA SER A 11 12.33 6.50 -9.38
C SER A 11 10.85 6.29 -9.04
N ASP A 12 10.21 5.32 -9.66
CA ASP A 12 8.80 5.02 -9.40
C ASP A 12 8.59 4.36 -8.02
N LEU A 13 9.50 3.48 -7.60
CA LEU A 13 9.53 2.97 -6.23
C LEU A 13 9.66 4.11 -5.22
N VAL A 14 10.51 5.10 -5.48
CA VAL A 14 10.68 6.26 -4.61
C VAL A 14 9.40 7.09 -4.53
N LYS A 15 8.72 7.35 -5.65
CA LYS A 15 7.44 8.09 -5.66
C LYS A 15 6.36 7.37 -4.85
N LEU A 16 6.21 6.06 -5.06
CA LEU A 16 5.28 5.22 -4.32
C LEU A 16 5.62 5.19 -2.83
N GLY A 17 6.92 5.06 -2.50
CA GLY A 17 7.41 5.05 -1.13
C GLY A 17 7.13 6.36 -0.41
N LEU A 18 7.44 7.49 -1.05
CA LEU A 18 7.17 8.83 -0.52
C LEU A 18 5.67 9.04 -0.28
N TYR A 19 4.81 8.63 -1.22
CA TYR A 19 3.36 8.70 -1.04
C TYR A 19 2.90 7.97 0.22
N GLN A 20 3.39 6.74 0.45
CA GLN A 20 2.99 5.93 1.60
C GLN A 20 3.54 6.48 2.93
N VAL A 21 4.78 6.95 2.95
CA VAL A 21 5.39 7.57 4.15
C VAL A 21 4.67 8.85 4.52
N VAL A 22 4.45 9.75 3.56
CA VAL A 22 3.75 11.03 3.80
C VAL A 22 2.31 10.76 4.24
N GLY A 23 1.59 9.88 3.54
CA GLY A 23 0.23 9.50 3.92
C GLY A 23 0.13 8.94 5.34
N GLY A 24 1.07 8.07 5.72
CA GLY A 24 1.14 7.46 7.04
C GLY A 24 1.47 8.46 8.13
N LEU A 25 2.45 9.35 7.90
CA LEU A 25 2.81 10.41 8.85
C LEU A 25 1.64 11.39 9.05
N VAL A 26 1.00 11.83 7.97
CA VAL A 26 -0.19 12.69 8.04
C VAL A 26 -1.32 11.99 8.82
N GLY A 27 -1.53 10.69 8.59
CA GLY A 27 -2.52 9.90 9.31
C GLY A 27 -2.26 9.84 10.82
N ILE A 28 -1.00 9.61 11.22
CA ILE A 28 -0.59 9.64 12.63
C ILE A 28 -0.81 11.03 13.24
N LEU A 29 -0.43 12.10 12.54
CA LEU A 29 -0.64 13.47 13.03
C LEU A 29 -2.12 13.80 13.23
N ILE A 30 -2.98 13.43 12.27
CA ILE A 30 -4.43 13.59 12.38
C ILE A 30 -4.97 12.80 13.57
N MET A 31 -4.48 11.58 13.78
CA MET A 31 -4.88 10.77 14.94
C MET A 31 -4.51 11.46 16.26
N PHE A 32 -3.27 11.94 16.42
CA PHE A 32 -2.86 12.64 17.62
C PHE A 32 -3.69 13.92 17.86
N TRP A 33 -4.05 14.63 16.79
CA TRP A 33 -4.91 15.81 16.89
C TRP A 33 -6.32 15.46 17.38
N ASN A 34 -6.85 14.30 17.01
CA ASN A 34 -8.18 13.85 17.42
C ASN A 34 -8.20 13.06 18.74
N LEU A 35 -7.02 12.81 19.34
CA LEU A 35 -6.90 12.02 20.55
C LEU A 35 -7.53 12.76 21.74
N LYS A 36 -8.62 12.21 22.26
CA LYS A 36 -9.23 12.65 23.53
C LYS A 36 -8.76 11.73 24.65
N VAL A 37 -8.10 12.30 25.67
CA VAL A 37 -7.41 11.57 26.74
C VAL A 37 -8.37 10.65 27.53
N ASP A 38 -9.64 11.02 27.64
CA ASP A 38 -10.66 10.27 28.39
C ASP A 38 -11.12 8.98 27.69
N LEU A 39 -10.75 8.78 26.41
CA LEU A 39 -11.20 7.67 25.55
C LEU A 39 -10.15 6.56 25.37
N ILE A 40 -9.07 6.55 26.16
CA ILE A 40 -7.97 5.58 25.98
C ILE A 40 -8.31 4.19 26.52
N PHE A 41 -9.30 4.08 27.43
CA PHE A 41 -9.67 2.81 28.05
C PHE A 41 -10.81 2.10 27.29
N GLY A 42 -10.71 0.77 27.15
CA GLY A 42 -11.72 -0.07 26.50
C GLY A 42 -11.56 -0.18 24.98
N LEU A 43 -12.70 -0.33 24.26
CA LEU A 43 -12.72 -0.59 22.82
C LEU A 43 -12.08 0.53 21.98
N SER A 44 -12.13 1.77 22.48
CA SER A 44 -11.49 2.93 21.85
C SER A 44 -9.95 2.83 21.86
N GLY A 45 -9.37 2.25 22.92
CA GLY A 45 -7.93 1.96 22.98
C GLY A 45 -7.48 0.97 21.91
N LEU A 46 -8.30 -0.05 21.63
CA LEU A 46 -8.05 -1.01 20.55
C LEU A 46 -8.08 -0.32 19.18
N ALA A 47 -9.03 0.58 18.95
CA ALA A 47 -9.09 1.35 17.71
C ALA A 47 -7.81 2.17 17.51
N TYR A 48 -7.31 2.86 18.55
CA TYR A 48 -6.04 3.59 18.46
C TYR A 48 -4.82 2.70 18.20
N LEU A 49 -4.76 1.51 18.81
CA LEU A 49 -3.70 0.53 18.52
C LEU A 49 -3.72 0.11 17.04
N LEU A 50 -4.90 -0.14 16.49
CA LEU A 50 -5.06 -0.46 15.07
C LEU A 50 -4.63 0.73 14.19
N VAL A 51 -4.98 1.97 14.55
CA VAL A 51 -4.52 3.16 13.83
C VAL A 51 -2.99 3.18 13.73
N PHE A 52 -2.29 2.99 14.85
CA PHE A 52 -0.81 2.93 14.86
C PHE A 52 -0.28 1.78 14.02
N LEU A 53 -0.92 0.61 14.09
CA LEU A 53 -0.51 -0.56 13.31
C LEU A 53 -0.65 -0.30 11.80
N PHE A 54 -1.79 0.21 11.35
CA PHE A 54 -2.05 0.44 9.92
C PHE A 54 -1.22 1.59 9.35
N TYR A 55 -1.15 2.75 10.00
CA TYR A 55 -0.30 3.84 9.52
C TYR A 55 1.19 3.52 9.68
N GLY A 56 1.59 2.82 10.75
CA GLY A 56 2.95 2.31 10.92
C GLY A 56 3.32 1.32 9.82
N TYR A 57 2.40 0.43 9.44
CA TYR A 57 2.59 -0.47 8.30
C TYR A 57 2.74 0.30 6.98
N SER A 58 1.94 1.35 6.76
CA SER A 58 2.09 2.25 5.62
C SER A 58 3.50 2.86 5.53
N ILE A 59 4.00 3.41 6.64
CA ILE A 59 5.34 4.02 6.72
C ILE A 59 6.42 2.96 6.49
N TYR A 60 6.24 1.77 7.07
CA TYR A 60 7.16 0.65 6.87
C TYR A 60 7.24 0.22 5.40
N CYS A 61 6.10 0.01 4.75
CA CYS A 61 6.02 -0.31 3.32
C CYS A 61 6.69 0.77 2.47
N GLY A 62 6.39 2.05 2.75
CA GLY A 62 7.01 3.16 2.04
C GLY A 62 8.52 3.24 2.25
N SER A 63 9.00 2.96 3.46
CA SER A 63 10.44 2.91 3.77
C SER A 63 11.15 1.76 3.04
N LEU A 64 10.49 0.61 2.85
CA LEU A 64 11.02 -0.48 2.02
C LEU A 64 11.11 -0.07 0.54
N CYS A 65 10.11 0.65 0.01
CA CYS A 65 10.14 1.18 -1.35
C CYS A 65 11.31 2.17 -1.55
N LEU A 66 11.54 3.07 -0.59
CA LEU A 66 12.66 4.02 -0.63
C LEU A 66 14.04 3.33 -0.61
N LYS A 67 14.14 2.17 0.04
CA LYS A 67 15.35 1.33 0.06
C LYS A 67 15.45 0.36 -1.12
N ALA A 68 14.50 0.42 -2.06
CA ALA A 68 14.36 -0.52 -3.17
C ALA A 68 14.43 -1.99 -2.73
N ASP A 69 13.77 -2.35 -1.62
CA ASP A 69 13.78 -3.72 -1.10
C ASP A 69 13.01 -4.68 -2.01
N SER A 70 13.51 -5.92 -2.08
CA SER A 70 12.90 -7.04 -2.80
C SER A 70 11.41 -7.25 -2.56
N LYS A 71 10.96 -7.05 -1.32
CA LYS A 71 9.58 -7.30 -0.87
C LYS A 71 8.76 -6.01 -0.80
N ALA A 72 9.32 -4.87 -1.19
CA ALA A 72 8.67 -3.57 -1.04
C ALA A 72 7.33 -3.50 -1.76
N LEU A 73 7.27 -3.96 -3.01
CA LEU A 73 6.06 -3.95 -3.83
C LEU A 73 4.99 -4.92 -3.30
N GLU A 74 5.39 -6.13 -2.89
CA GLU A 74 4.46 -7.13 -2.33
C GLU A 74 3.82 -6.62 -1.03
N ARG A 75 4.61 -6.02 -0.13
CA ARG A 75 4.09 -5.43 1.12
C ARG A 75 3.21 -4.21 0.84
N SER A 76 3.63 -3.37 -0.10
CA SER A 76 2.83 -2.21 -0.53
C SER A 76 1.49 -2.63 -1.13
N LEU A 77 1.44 -3.72 -1.89
CA LEU A 77 0.21 -4.26 -2.46
C LEU A 77 -0.79 -4.60 -1.36
N TRP A 78 -0.37 -5.32 -0.33
CA TRP A 78 -1.21 -5.63 0.82
C TRP A 78 -1.71 -4.38 1.55
N ASN A 79 -0.84 -3.39 1.75
CA ASN A 79 -1.24 -2.10 2.33
C ASN A 79 -2.34 -1.41 1.50
N GLN A 80 -2.26 -1.46 0.17
CA GLN A 80 -3.29 -0.87 -0.70
C GLN A 80 -4.58 -1.70 -0.76
N ILE A 81 -4.49 -3.03 -0.67
CA ILE A 81 -5.68 -3.91 -0.59
C ILE A 81 -6.52 -3.56 0.64
N PHE A 82 -5.89 -3.31 1.79
CA PHE A 82 -6.62 -2.87 2.99
C PHE A 82 -7.28 -1.50 2.80
N GLN A 83 -6.67 -0.60 2.03
CA GLN A 83 -7.24 0.73 1.75
C GLN A 83 -8.32 0.72 0.67
N LEU A 84 -8.45 -0.37 -0.09
CA LEU A 84 -9.40 -0.48 -1.18
C LEU A 84 -10.85 -0.61 -0.68
N PHE A 85 -11.05 -1.32 0.43
CA PHE A 85 -12.38 -1.64 0.96
C PHE A 85 -12.70 -0.79 2.19
N ASN A 86 -13.76 0.00 2.08
CA ASN A 86 -14.32 0.78 3.17
C ASN A 86 -15.78 0.37 3.36
N PHE A 87 -16.16 -0.10 4.53
CA PHE A 87 -17.51 -0.62 4.75
C PHE A 87 -18.01 -0.39 6.17
N ALA A 88 -19.32 -0.25 6.28
CA ALA A 88 -20.04 -0.35 7.54
C ALA A 88 -21.19 -1.34 7.34
N ILE A 89 -21.25 -2.39 8.15
CA ILE A 89 -22.24 -3.47 8.05
C ILE A 89 -22.63 -3.90 9.46
N PHE A 90 -23.93 -3.84 9.78
CA PHE A 90 -24.51 -4.32 11.05
C PHE A 90 -23.73 -3.86 12.29
N GLY A 91 -23.44 -2.55 12.37
CA GLY A 91 -22.74 -1.99 13.52
C GLY A 91 -21.22 -2.15 13.53
N PHE A 92 -20.64 -2.88 12.57
CA PHE A 92 -19.19 -2.92 12.34
C PHE A 92 -18.81 -1.93 11.25
N SER A 93 -17.88 -1.01 11.51
CA SER A 93 -17.33 -0.07 10.53
C SER A 93 -15.82 -0.24 10.43
N PHE A 94 -15.31 -0.39 9.21
CA PHE A 94 -13.89 -0.37 8.89
C PHE A 94 -13.64 0.53 7.69
N GLN A 95 -12.77 1.51 7.89
CA GLN A 95 -12.22 2.35 6.83
C GLN A 95 -10.78 2.69 7.17
N TYR A 96 -9.90 2.51 6.18
CA TYR A 96 -8.49 2.87 6.29
C TYR A 96 -8.03 3.53 5.01
N VAL A 97 -7.50 4.75 5.13
CA VAL A 97 -6.93 5.52 4.02
C VAL A 97 -5.65 6.15 4.53
N SER A 98 -4.54 5.95 3.81
CA SER A 98 -3.26 6.59 4.06
C SER A 98 -2.84 7.40 2.83
N GLY A 99 -2.93 8.74 2.94
CA GLY A 99 -2.71 9.65 1.82
C GLY A 99 -4.04 10.21 1.29
N ALA A 100 -4.26 10.14 -0.02
CA ALA A 100 -5.49 10.61 -0.65
C ALA A 100 -6.47 9.47 -0.91
N SER A 101 -7.76 9.77 -0.89
CA SER A 101 -8.82 8.85 -1.31
C SER A 101 -9.85 9.54 -2.19
N LEU A 102 -10.39 8.72 -3.09
CA LEU A 102 -11.60 9.03 -3.84
C LEU A 102 -12.47 7.78 -3.75
N ASN A 103 -13.50 7.84 -2.92
CA ASN A 103 -14.37 6.72 -2.65
C ASN A 103 -15.64 6.81 -3.49
N VAL A 104 -16.03 5.68 -4.08
CA VAL A 104 -17.34 5.47 -4.71
C VAL A 104 -18.00 4.28 -4.07
N GLY A 105 -19.29 4.36 -3.81
CA GLY A 105 -20.00 3.24 -3.20
C GLY A 105 -21.49 3.41 -3.10
N LEU A 106 -22.08 2.53 -2.31
CA LEU A 106 -23.51 2.46 -2.07
C LEU A 106 -23.78 2.63 -0.57
N ASP A 107 -24.64 3.57 -0.25
CA ASP A 107 -25.31 3.66 1.03
C ASP A 107 -26.65 2.94 0.91
N LEU A 108 -26.87 1.96 1.78
CA LEU A 108 -28.03 1.08 1.84
C LEU A 108 -28.76 1.24 3.19
N THR A 109 -28.37 2.22 4.02
CA THR A 109 -28.87 2.40 5.38
C THR A 109 -30.38 2.61 5.42
N ASN A 110 -30.92 3.46 4.55
CA ASN A 110 -32.37 3.72 4.45
C ASN A 110 -32.94 3.46 3.04
N SER A 111 -32.08 3.54 2.02
CA SER A 111 -32.44 3.41 0.61
C SER A 111 -31.15 3.28 -0.20
N VAL A 112 -31.17 2.58 -1.34
CA VAL A 112 -30.00 2.48 -2.24
C VAL A 112 -29.64 3.86 -2.80
N LYS A 113 -28.56 4.44 -2.30
CA LYS A 113 -28.01 5.72 -2.74
C LYS A 113 -26.56 5.55 -3.17
N LEU A 114 -26.24 6.07 -4.34
CA LEU A 114 -24.86 6.17 -4.79
C LEU A 114 -24.14 7.25 -3.97
N SER A 115 -22.98 6.92 -3.41
CA SER A 115 -22.16 7.80 -2.59
C SER A 115 -20.82 8.06 -3.27
N PHE A 116 -20.39 9.32 -3.25
CA PHE A 116 -19.05 9.74 -3.66
C PHE A 116 -18.46 10.60 -2.56
N SER A 117 -17.23 10.30 -2.16
CA SER A 117 -16.48 11.12 -1.22
C SER A 117 -15.02 11.22 -1.60
N ALA A 118 -14.41 12.36 -1.29
CA ALA A 118 -12.98 12.54 -1.40
C ALA A 118 -12.44 12.94 -0.03
N GLY A 119 -11.24 12.47 0.29
CA GLY A 119 -10.66 12.70 1.60
C GLY A 119 -9.16 12.45 1.61
N THR A 120 -8.56 12.75 2.75
CA THR A 120 -7.16 12.46 3.03
C THR A 120 -7.04 11.30 4.02
N SER A 121 -5.90 11.16 4.71
CA SER A 121 -5.68 10.08 5.68
C SER A 121 -6.81 10.02 6.71
N GLN A 122 -7.48 8.87 6.77
CA GLN A 122 -8.65 8.61 7.60
C GLN A 122 -8.59 7.17 8.10
N PHE A 123 -8.96 6.98 9.36
CA PHE A 123 -9.13 5.67 9.95
C PHE A 123 -10.41 5.66 10.78
N GLU A 124 -11.33 4.75 10.45
CA GLU A 124 -12.53 4.49 11.22
C GLU A 124 -12.56 3.01 11.57
N PHE A 125 -12.61 2.73 12.87
CA PHE A 125 -12.91 1.40 13.38
C PHE A 125 -13.92 1.58 14.50
N PHE A 126 -15.13 1.08 14.28
CA PHE A 126 -16.22 1.21 15.24
C PHE A 126 -17.01 -0.08 15.34
N LEU A 127 -17.35 -0.46 16.57
CA LEU A 127 -18.27 -1.55 16.88
C LEU A 127 -19.40 -0.93 17.71
N SER A 128 -20.60 -0.84 17.15
CA SER A 128 -21.78 -0.35 17.85
C SER A 128 -22.96 -1.24 17.57
N GLU A 129 -23.61 -1.73 18.62
CA GLU A 129 -24.78 -2.61 18.51
C GLU A 129 -26.02 -1.89 17.94
N SER A 130 -25.99 -0.56 17.82
CA SER A 130 -27.17 0.26 17.49
C SER A 130 -27.15 0.95 16.14
N ASP A 131 -26.01 0.94 15.43
CA ASP A 131 -25.90 1.68 14.16
C ASP A 131 -26.36 0.79 12.99
N GLY A 132 -27.57 1.04 12.49
CA GLY A 132 -28.13 0.40 11.29
C GLY A 132 -27.45 0.81 9.98
N ARG A 133 -26.28 1.45 10.06
CA ARG A 133 -25.49 1.90 8.90
C ARG A 133 -25.08 0.69 8.06
N LEU A 134 -25.43 0.75 6.78
CA LEU A 134 -25.01 -0.23 5.80
C LEU A 134 -24.46 0.51 4.59
N PHE A 135 -23.13 0.58 4.47
CA PHE A 135 -22.50 1.11 3.26
C PHE A 135 -21.28 0.28 2.85
N LEU A 136 -21.02 0.30 1.55
CA LEU A 136 -19.84 -0.29 0.95
C LEU A 136 -19.26 0.72 -0.05
N ASN A 137 -18.03 1.13 0.19
CA ASN A 137 -17.27 2.09 -0.58
C ASN A 137 -15.95 1.47 -1.05
N LEU A 138 -15.54 1.83 -2.27
CA LEU A 138 -14.27 1.45 -2.87
C LEU A 138 -13.40 2.68 -3.09
N ASN A 139 -12.16 2.63 -2.61
CA ASN A 139 -11.19 3.70 -2.83
C ASN A 139 -10.52 3.56 -4.20
N LEU A 140 -10.89 4.44 -5.14
CA LEU A 140 -10.37 4.46 -6.50
C LEU A 140 -8.86 4.81 -6.55
N ILE A 141 -8.36 5.60 -5.60
CA ILE A 141 -6.92 5.90 -5.51
C ILE A 141 -6.14 4.64 -5.12
N ALA A 142 -6.62 3.90 -4.11
CA ALA A 142 -6.00 2.63 -3.72
C ALA A 142 -6.03 1.63 -4.90
N PHE A 143 -7.14 1.57 -5.64
CA PHE A 143 -7.23 0.75 -6.85
C PHE A 143 -6.20 1.15 -7.93
N ALA A 144 -6.04 2.46 -8.18
CA ALA A 144 -5.04 2.95 -9.12
C ALA A 144 -3.61 2.60 -8.68
N LEU A 145 -3.31 2.74 -7.38
CA LEU A 145 -2.01 2.37 -6.80
C LEU A 145 -1.77 0.86 -6.90
N ILE A 146 -2.77 0.01 -6.66
CA ILE A 146 -2.68 -1.45 -6.87
C ILE A 146 -2.27 -1.76 -8.32
N LYS A 147 -2.94 -1.14 -9.30
CA LYS A 147 -2.58 -1.34 -10.72
C LYS A 147 -1.18 -0.85 -11.06
N TRP A 148 -0.73 0.24 -10.44
CA TRP A 148 0.63 0.72 -10.61
C TRP A 148 1.66 -0.24 -9.99
N ILE A 149 1.39 -0.74 -8.79
CA ILE A 149 2.24 -1.73 -8.11
C ILE A 149 2.35 -3.01 -8.94
N ASP A 150 1.24 -3.55 -9.47
CA ASP A 150 1.27 -4.74 -10.33
C ASP A 150 2.15 -4.54 -11.56
N ARG A 151 2.09 -3.36 -12.19
CA ARG A 151 2.97 -3.00 -13.31
C ARG A 151 4.45 -2.96 -12.88
N LEU A 152 4.76 -2.32 -11.76
CA LEU A 152 6.13 -2.25 -11.24
C LEU A 152 6.67 -3.65 -10.88
N MET A 153 5.82 -4.53 -10.34
CA MET A 153 6.22 -5.91 -10.02
C MET A 153 6.62 -6.69 -11.27
N LYS A 154 5.88 -6.51 -12.37
CA LYS A 154 6.19 -7.12 -13.67
C LYS A 154 7.51 -6.60 -14.23
N GLN A 155 7.72 -5.28 -14.22
CA GLN A 155 8.97 -4.66 -14.69
C GLN A 155 10.18 -5.16 -13.89
N VAL A 156 10.11 -5.16 -12.56
CA VAL A 156 11.19 -5.66 -11.71
C VAL A 156 11.48 -7.14 -11.98
N LYS A 157 10.47 -7.95 -12.29
CA LYS A 157 10.65 -9.37 -12.60
C LYS A 157 11.31 -9.56 -13.97
N GLU A 158 10.89 -8.82 -14.98
CA GLU A 158 11.46 -8.86 -16.34
C GLU A 158 12.93 -8.41 -16.34
N GLU A 159 13.25 -7.31 -15.65
CA GLU A 159 14.63 -6.81 -15.54
C GLU A 159 15.58 -7.83 -14.89
N LYS A 160 15.09 -8.58 -13.89
CA LYS A 160 15.87 -9.66 -13.26
C LYS A 160 16.13 -10.79 -14.23
N LEU A 161 15.10 -11.26 -14.94
CA LEU A 161 15.22 -12.36 -15.91
C LEU A 161 16.20 -12.03 -17.05
N ILE A 162 16.10 -10.83 -17.62
CA ILE A 162 17.00 -10.40 -18.72
C ILE A 162 18.45 -10.40 -18.26
N ARG A 163 18.72 -9.93 -17.03
CA ARG A 163 20.09 -9.89 -16.49
C ARG A 163 20.61 -11.28 -16.12
N GLU A 164 19.77 -12.15 -15.59
CA GLU A 164 20.13 -13.56 -15.36
C GLU A 164 20.52 -14.24 -16.68
N MET A 165 19.74 -14.05 -17.75
CA MET A 165 20.07 -14.56 -19.09
C MET A 165 21.36 -13.97 -19.65
N ALA A 166 21.59 -12.65 -19.49
CA ALA A 166 22.82 -12.00 -19.93
C ALA A 166 24.06 -12.52 -19.17
N SER A 167 23.94 -12.76 -17.86
CA SER A 167 25.02 -13.33 -17.05
C SER A 167 25.34 -14.77 -17.44
N PHE A 168 24.33 -15.54 -17.85
CA PHE A 168 24.51 -16.89 -18.34
C PHE A 168 25.23 -16.90 -19.69
N ASN A 169 24.75 -16.13 -20.68
CA ASN A 169 25.35 -16.08 -22.02
C ASN A 169 26.80 -15.53 -22.01
N GLY A 170 27.10 -14.53 -21.17
CA GLY A 170 28.46 -14.01 -21.02
C GLY A 170 29.47 -15.04 -20.48
N SER A 171 29.01 -16.06 -19.75
CA SER A 171 29.87 -17.15 -19.25
C SER A 171 30.23 -18.17 -20.33
N TYR A 172 29.41 -18.33 -21.38
CA TYR A 172 29.69 -19.25 -22.50
C TYR A 172 30.70 -18.64 -23.47
N ASP A 173 30.58 -17.34 -23.78
CA ASP A 173 31.55 -16.63 -24.64
C ASP A 173 32.99 -16.71 -24.08
N THR A 174 33.15 -16.59 -22.75
CA THR A 174 34.47 -16.72 -22.11
C THR A 174 35.00 -18.16 -22.08
N ALA A 175 34.12 -19.17 -22.07
CA ALA A 175 34.52 -20.56 -22.04
C ALA A 175 34.96 -21.07 -23.42
N GLU A 176 34.35 -20.59 -24.51
CA GLU A 176 34.76 -20.93 -25.88
C GLU A 176 36.08 -20.24 -26.27
N LEU A 177 36.32 -19.00 -25.83
CA LEU A 177 37.59 -18.31 -26.06
C LEU A 177 38.77 -18.99 -25.36
N SER A 178 38.55 -19.59 -24.17
CA SER A 178 39.59 -20.33 -23.43
C SER A 178 39.96 -21.67 -24.07
N GLN A 179 39.11 -22.28 -24.90
CA GLN A 179 39.39 -23.57 -25.54
C GLN A 179 40.08 -23.46 -26.90
N ASN A 180 40.14 -22.26 -27.49
CA ASN A 180 40.82 -21.99 -28.76
C ASN A 180 42.26 -21.47 -28.60
N GLU A 181 42.77 -21.32 -27.37
CA GLU A 181 44.12 -20.79 -27.09
C GLU A 181 45.16 -21.85 -26.66
N THR A 182 44.85 -23.15 -26.75
CA THR A 182 45.86 -24.20 -26.56
C THR A 182 46.38 -24.71 -27.92
N PRO A 183 47.65 -24.43 -28.27
CA PRO A 183 48.32 -24.98 -29.47
C PRO A 183 48.66 -26.47 -29.34
#